data_AF-X1GV15-F1
#
_entry.id   AF-X1GV15-F1
#
_cell.length_a   1.000
_cell.length_b   1.000
_cell.length_c   1.000
_cell.angle_alpha   90.00
_cell.angle_beta   90.00
_cell.angle_gamma   90.00
#
_symmetry.space_group_name_H-M   'P 1'
#
loop_
_entity.id
_entity.type
_entity.pdbx_description
1 polymer ?
#
loop_
_entity_poly.entity_id
_entity_poly.type
_entity_poly.pdbx_seq_one_letter_code
_entity_poly.pdbx_strand_id
1 'polypeptide(L)' 'MSEIHFNKEEGSQIKLFTPGPVFIPERILNEMAKPNDTHRSKPYAEMHQLVEEGLKSFYLPLIFV' A
#
# COMPACT_ATOMS: atom_id res chain seq x y z
N MET A 1 -17.71 -16.68 26.41
CA MET A 1 -17.45 -16.83 24.97
C MET A 1 -16.97 -15.48 24.49
N SER A 2 -15.73 -15.36 24.00
CA SER A 2 -15.20 -14.08 23.51
C SER A 2 -15.99 -13.65 22.29
N GLU A 3 -16.61 -12.47 22.33
CA GLU A 3 -17.18 -11.81 21.17
C GLU A 3 -16.04 -11.43 20.21
N ILE A 4 -15.60 -12.37 19.39
CA ILE A 4 -14.58 -12.12 18.37
C ILE A 4 -15.28 -11.44 17.21
N HIS A 5 -15.29 -10.11 17.25
CA HIS A 5 -15.65 -9.29 16.10
C HIS A 5 -14.44 -9.24 15.16
N PHE A 6 -14.42 -10.17 14.19
CA PHE A 6 -13.45 -10.17 13.09
C PHE A 6 -13.75 -8.97 12.20
N ASN A 7 -12.73 -8.14 11.93
CA ASN A 7 -12.81 -6.83 11.24
C ASN A 7 -13.55 -5.73 12.01
N LYS A 8 -12.98 -5.29 13.15
CA LYS A 8 -13.41 -4.06 13.81
C LYS A 8 -13.38 -2.88 12.83
N GLU A 9 -14.40 -2.02 12.90
CA GLU A 9 -14.48 -0.80 12.11
C GLU A 9 -13.25 0.11 12.36
N GLU A 10 -12.79 0.17 13.61
CA GLU A 10 -11.59 0.92 13.99
C GLU A 10 -10.37 0.02 14.11
N GLY A 11 -9.29 0.44 13.45
CA GLY A 11 -7.95 -0.14 13.58
C GLY A 11 -7.23 0.29 14.87
N SER A 12 -6.02 -0.25 15.05
CA SER A 12 -5.15 0.13 16.16
C SER A 12 -4.75 1.61 16.10
N GLN A 13 -4.92 2.34 17.20
CA GLN A 13 -4.52 3.74 17.36
C GLN A 13 -3.10 3.91 17.92
N ILE A 14 -2.30 2.84 17.90
CA ILE A 14 -0.93 2.85 18.40
C ILE A 14 -0.08 3.74 17.50
N LYS A 15 0.59 4.73 18.09
CA LYS A 15 1.61 5.52 17.39
C LYS A 15 2.84 4.65 17.13
N LEU A 16 3.16 4.45 15.85
CA LEU A 16 4.30 3.64 15.43
C LEU A 16 5.59 4.47 15.47
N PHE A 17 6.40 4.26 16.50
CA PHE A 17 7.79 4.73 16.60
C PHE A 17 8.78 3.57 16.40
N THR A 18 8.41 2.63 15.55
CA THR A 18 9.16 1.42 15.21
C THR A 18 10.05 1.66 13.98
N PRO A 19 11.17 0.93 13.83
CA PRO A 19 12.00 1.00 12.62
C PRO A 19 11.26 0.52 11.36
N GLY A 20 10.14 -0.17 11.54
CA GLY A 20 9.24 -0.64 10.50
C GLY A 20 8.33 -1.73 11.08
N PRO A 21 7.03 -1.82 10.72
CA PRO A 21 6.26 -0.90 9.88
C PRO A 21 6.16 0.54 10.43
N VAL A 22 5.75 1.48 9.58
CA VAL A 22 5.60 2.91 9.92
C VAL A 22 4.16 3.37 9.70
N PHE A 23 3.83 4.56 10.21
CA PHE A 23 2.54 5.20 9.94
C PHE A 23 2.31 5.37 8.42
N ILE A 24 1.15 4.91 7.94
CA ILE A 24 0.76 5.01 6.53
C ILE A 24 -0.19 6.22 6.37
N PRO A 25 0.07 7.15 5.43
CA PRO A 25 -0.84 8.25 5.14
C PRO A 25 -2.23 7.79 4.70
N GLU A 26 -3.27 8.52 5.10
CA GLU A 26 -4.68 8.18 4.86
C GLU A 26 -4.99 7.91 3.38
N ARG A 27 -4.42 8.71 2.45
CA ARG A 27 -4.61 8.49 1.00
C ARG A 27 -4.21 7.08 0.55
N ILE A 28 -3.18 6.48 1.15
CA ILE A 28 -2.71 5.14 0.80
C ILE A 28 -3.63 4.09 1.44
N LEU A 29 -4.06 4.30 2.69
CA LEU A 29 -5.03 3.42 3.36
C LEU A 29 -6.34 3.34 2.56
N ASN A 30 -6.82 4.47 2.05
CA ASN A 30 -8.03 4.54 1.23
C ASN A 30 -7.88 3.78 -0.10
N GLU A 31 -6.70 3.84 -0.73
CA GLU A 31 -6.40 3.04 -1.94
C GLU A 31 -6.32 1.55 -1.64
N MET A 32 -5.73 1.17 -0.50
CA MET A 32 -5.65 -0.24 -0.05
C MET A 32 -7.01 -0.83 0.35
N ALA A 33 -7.98 0.00 0.69
CA ALA A 33 -9.34 -0.42 1.02
C ALA A 33 -10.19 -0.74 -0.23
N LYS A 34 -9.70 -0.43 -1.44
CA LYS A 34 -10.42 -0.73 -2.67
C LYS A 34 -10.54 -2.24 -2.90
N PRO A 35 -11.61 -2.72 -3.56
CA PRO A 35 -11.72 -4.12 -3.93
C PRO A 35 -10.53 -4.57 -4.78
N ASN A 36 -10.09 -5.80 -4.58
CA ASN A 36 -9.02 -6.38 -5.39
C ASN A 36 -9.49 -6.64 -6.82
N ASP A 37 -8.69 -6.21 -7.78
CA ASP A 37 -8.81 -6.64 -9.18
C ASP A 37 -7.99 -7.91 -9.44
N THR A 38 -8.36 -8.64 -10.49
CA THR A 38 -7.51 -9.74 -10.98
C THR A 38 -6.21 -9.19 -11.56
N HIS A 39 -5.08 -9.85 -11.25
CA HIS A 39 -3.75 -9.53 -11.78
C HIS A 39 -3.64 -9.66 -13.31
N ARG A 40 -4.66 -10.23 -13.97
CA ARG A 40 -4.75 -10.34 -15.44
C ARG A 40 -5.64 -9.26 -16.07
N SER A 41 -6.18 -8.34 -15.27
CA SER A 41 -7.03 -7.28 -15.76
C SER A 41 -6.21 -6.18 -16.43
N LYS A 42 -6.83 -5.50 -17.40
CA LYS A 42 -6.21 -4.34 -18.06
C LYS A 42 -5.88 -3.20 -17.06
N PRO A 43 -6.77 -2.82 -16.12
CA PRO A 43 -6.46 -1.79 -15.13
C PRO A 43 -5.25 -2.14 -14.25
N TYR A 44 -5.11 -3.40 -13.82
CA TYR A 44 -3.93 -3.83 -13.07
C TYR A 44 -2.65 -3.70 -13.90
N ALA A 45 -2.68 -4.11 -15.17
CA ALA A 45 -1.52 -4.01 -16.05
C ALA A 45 -1.09 -2.54 -16.28
N GLU A 46 -2.04 -1.64 -16.49
CA GLU A 46 -1.80 -0.20 -16.63
C GLU A 46 -1.20 0.40 -15.34
N MET A 47 -1.78 0.07 -14.18
CA MET A 47 -1.24 0.50 -12.88
C MET A 47 0.18 -0.04 -12.65
N HIS A 48 0.43 -1.32 -12.95
CA HIS A 48 1.74 -1.94 -12.78
C HIS A 48 2.81 -1.25 -13.62
N GLN A 49 2.51 -0.93 -14.88
CA GLN A 49 3.42 -0.21 -15.76
C GLN A 49 3.79 1.17 -15.18
N LEU A 50 2.80 1.93 -14.69
CA LEU A 50 3.05 3.24 -14.07
C LEU A 50 3.97 3.15 -12.85
N VAL A 51 3.79 2.11 -12.03
CA VAL A 51 4.66 1.87 -10.87
C VAL A 51 6.08 1.51 -11.30
N GLU A 52 6.24 0.64 -12.30
CA GLU A 52 7.55 0.24 -12.82
C GLU A 52 8.33 1.44 -13.39
N GLU A 53 7.67 2.27 -14.21
CA GLU A 53 8.27 3.47 -14.79
C GLU A 53 8.66 4.49 -13.71
N GLY A 54 7.79 4.70 -12.72
CA GLY A 54 8.07 5.57 -11.58
C GLY A 54 9.27 5.11 -10.76
N LEU A 55 9.36 3.80 -10.46
CA LEU A 55 10.50 3.23 -9.74
C LEU A 55 11.78 3.32 -10.54
N LYS A 56 11.75 3.01 -11.85
CA LYS A 56 12.91 3.19 -12.73
C LYS A 56 13.40 4.63 -12.68
N SER A 57 12.51 5.61 -12.84
CA SER A 57 12.85 7.03 -12.76
C SER A 57 13.49 7.42 -11.42
N PHE A 58 13.00 6.87 -10.31
CA PHE A 58 13.54 7.14 -8.98
C PHE A 58 14.94 6.53 -8.75
N TYR A 59 15.16 5.29 -9.20
CA TYR A 59 16.42 4.58 -8.98
C TYR A 59 17.49 4.83 -10.05
N LEU A 60 17.13 5.23 -11.28
CA LEU A 60 18.09 5.56 -12.33
C LEU A 60 19.14 6.60 -11.89
N PRO A 61 18.79 7.73 -11.24
CA PRO A 61 19.78 8.72 -10.80
C PRO A 61 20.64 8.25 -9.63
N LEU A 62 20.21 7.23 -8.86
CA LEU A 62 20.98 6.68 -7.74
C LEU A 62 22.12 5.75 -8.19
N ILE A 63 22.09 5.26 -9.43
CA ILE A 63 23.10 4.35 -9.98
C ILE A 63 24.30 5.12 -10.59
N PHE A 64 24.12 6.41 -10.89
CA PHE A 64 25.15 7.26 -11.51
C PHE A 64 25.88 8.20 -10.53
N VAL A 65 25.74 7.98 -9.22
CA VAL A 65 26.48 8.67 -8.14
C VAL A 65 27.34 7.67 -7.40
#